data_AF-A0A2N5YPJ0-F1
#
_entry.id   AF-A0A2N5YPJ0-F1
#
_cell.length_a   1.000
_cell.length_b   1.000
_cell.length_c   1.000
_cell.angle_alpha   90.00
_cell.angle_beta   90.00
_cell.angle_gamma   90.00
#
_symmetry.space_group_name_H-M   'P 1'
#
loop_
_entity.id
_entity.type
_entity.pdbx_description
1 polymer ?
#
loop_
_entity_poly.entity_id
_entity_poly.type
_entity_poly.pdbx_seq_one_letter_code
_entity_poly.pdbx_strand_id
1 'polypeptide(L)'
;MKKNLFSLIIVTLLIISNTYAQNVGISDDDGHVADQSAMLDVKSTTKGLLIPRMSTTQRNAISTPVVGLLVYDTTLDRFYY
;
A
#
# COMPACT_ATOMS: atom_id res chain seq x y z
N MET A 1 16.37 -45.54 -0.29
CA MET A 1 16.09 -44.86 -1.57
C MET A 1 14.77 -44.06 -1.55
N LYS A 2 13.62 -44.63 -1.19
CA LYS A 2 12.31 -43.92 -1.19
C LYS A 2 12.23 -42.66 -0.29
N LYS A 3 12.86 -42.67 0.88
CA LYS A 3 12.90 -41.50 1.81
C LYS A 3 13.67 -40.30 1.21
N ASN A 4 14.77 -40.57 0.51
CA ASN A 4 15.60 -39.55 -0.14
C ASN A 4 14.87 -38.94 -1.35
N LEU A 5 14.09 -39.75 -2.07
CA LEU A 5 13.24 -39.29 -3.18
C LEU A 5 12.11 -38.37 -2.68
N PHE A 6 11.46 -38.73 -1.57
CA PHE A 6 10.41 -37.89 -0.97
C PHE A 6 10.96 -36.55 -0.48
N SER A 7 12.15 -36.56 0.14
CA SER A 7 12.83 -35.33 0.56
C SER A 7 13.20 -34.43 -0.61
N LEU A 8 13.63 -35.00 -1.75
CA LEU A 8 13.96 -34.22 -2.95
C LEU A 8 12.74 -33.54 -3.56
N ILE A 9 11.59 -34.22 -3.57
CA ILE A 9 10.31 -33.65 -4.05
C ILE A 9 9.89 -32.43 -3.20
N ILE A 10 9.99 -32.54 -1.87
CA ILE A 10 9.64 -31.42 -0.96
C ILE A 10 10.56 -30.22 -1.19
N VAL A 11 11.87 -30.44 -1.32
CA VAL A 11 12.84 -29.36 -1.60
C VAL A 11 12.54 -28.72 -2.95
N THR A 12 12.19 -29.51 -3.96
CA THR A 12 11.88 -28.97 -5.29
C THR A 12 10.60 -28.13 -5.24
N LEU A 13 9.54 -28.58 -4.55
CA LEU A 13 8.27 -27.85 -4.41
C LEU A 13 8.45 -26.47 -3.74
N LEU A 14 9.36 -26.36 -2.77
CA LEU A 14 9.64 -25.12 -2.04
C LEU A 14 10.43 -24.10 -2.86
N ILE A 15 11.11 -24.51 -3.93
CA ILE A 15 11.95 -23.63 -4.77
C ILE A 15 11.13 -23.04 -5.96
N ILE A 16 10.00 -23.63 -6.33
CA ILE A 16 9.19 -23.19 -7.49
C ILE A 16 8.13 -22.14 -7.14
N SER A 17 7.97 -21.78 -5.87
CA SER A 17 7.02 -20.75 -5.46
C SER A 17 7.51 -19.36 -5.86
N ASN A 18 7.08 -18.88 -7.02
CA ASN A 18 7.25 -17.49 -7.43
C ASN A 18 6.42 -16.59 -6.50
N THR A 19 7.09 -15.75 -5.71
CA THR A 19 6.42 -14.69 -4.94
C THR A 19 6.32 -13.44 -5.80
N TYR A 20 5.11 -13.08 -6.21
CA TYR A 20 4.86 -11.78 -6.83
C TYR A 20 4.70 -10.73 -5.73
N ALA A 21 5.36 -9.58 -5.87
CA ALA A 21 5.04 -8.43 -5.04
C ALA A 21 3.57 -8.05 -5.32
N GLN A 22 2.76 -7.99 -4.28
CA GLN A 22 1.35 -7.62 -4.35
C GLN A 22 1.15 -6.17 -3.91
N ASN A 23 0.04 -5.58 -4.34
CA ASN A 23 -0.43 -4.29 -3.86
C ASN A 23 -0.66 -4.31 -2.33
N VAL A 24 -0.74 -3.11 -1.74
CA VAL A 24 -1.03 -2.97 -0.31
C VAL A 24 -2.52 -2.68 -0.14
N GLY A 25 -3.25 -3.58 0.51
CA GLY A 25 -4.60 -3.34 1.00
C GLY A 25 -4.60 -2.95 2.48
N ILE A 26 -5.32 -1.88 2.83
CA ILE A 26 -5.60 -1.49 4.21
C ILE A 26 -7.11 -1.49 4.39
N SER A 27 -7.63 -2.47 5.13
CA SER A 27 -9.08 -2.67 5.29
C SER A 27 -9.44 -2.98 6.73
N ASP A 28 -10.65 -2.58 7.16
CA ASP A 28 -11.32 -3.11 8.36
C ASP A 28 -12.38 -4.19 8.04
N ASP A 29 -12.45 -4.61 6.78
CA ASP A 29 -13.24 -5.73 6.26
C ASP A 29 -12.32 -6.88 5.85
N ASP A 30 -12.44 -8.02 6.55
CA ASP A 30 -11.66 -9.24 6.33
C ASP A 30 -11.94 -9.90 4.96
N GLY A 31 -13.08 -9.58 4.33
CA GLY A 31 -13.46 -10.06 3.01
C GLY A 31 -12.94 -9.20 1.86
N HIS A 32 -12.27 -8.08 2.15
CA HIS A 32 -11.81 -7.15 1.12
C HIS A 32 -10.60 -7.71 0.35
N VAL A 33 -10.72 -7.74 -0.97
CA VAL A 33 -9.63 -8.09 -1.88
C VAL A 33 -9.16 -6.81 -2.56
N ALA A 34 -7.89 -6.47 -2.38
CA ALA A 34 -7.33 -5.24 -2.92
C ALA A 34 -7.41 -5.20 -4.45
N ASP A 35 -7.83 -4.06 -5.01
CA ASP A 35 -7.96 -3.88 -6.46
C ASP A 35 -6.62 -4.04 -7.17
N GLN A 36 -6.55 -4.93 -8.18
CA GLN A 36 -5.32 -5.29 -8.89
C GLN A 36 -4.64 -4.10 -9.60
N SER A 37 -5.39 -3.04 -9.89
CA SER A 37 -4.86 -1.82 -10.53
C SER A 37 -4.31 -0.80 -9.52
N ALA A 38 -4.63 -0.96 -8.23
CA ALA A 38 -4.21 -0.03 -7.18
C ALA A 38 -2.86 -0.46 -6.58
N MET A 39 -1.96 0.50 -6.35
CA MET A 39 -0.75 0.27 -5.53
C MET A 39 -1.06 0.26 -4.04
N LEU A 40 -2.00 1.13 -3.62
CA LEU A 40 -2.57 1.20 -2.28
C LEU A 40 -4.09 1.24 -2.42
N ASP A 41 -4.77 0.26 -1.81
CA ASP A 41 -6.23 0.20 -1.71
C ASP A 41 -6.63 0.36 -0.24
N VAL A 42 -7.46 1.34 0.07
CA VAL A 42 -7.95 1.61 1.42
C VAL A 42 -9.47 1.45 1.44
N LYS A 43 -9.96 0.47 2.20
CA LYS A 43 -11.38 0.19 2.37
C LYS A 43 -11.79 0.36 3.82
N SER A 44 -12.75 1.23 4.08
CA SER A 44 -13.46 1.27 5.36
C SER A 44 -14.80 1.96 5.17
N THR A 45 -15.78 1.57 5.98
CA THR A 45 -17.07 2.28 6.08
C THR A 45 -17.12 3.26 7.25
N THR A 46 -16.11 3.24 8.14
CA THR A 46 -16.08 4.01 9.39
C THR A 46 -14.86 4.92 9.55
N LYS A 47 -13.82 4.72 8.72
CA LYS A 47 -12.56 5.46 8.77
C LYS A 47 -12.21 6.04 7.40
N GLY A 48 -11.36 7.05 7.38
CA GLY A 48 -10.79 7.63 6.16
C GLY A 48 -9.27 7.63 6.19
N LEU A 49 -8.66 8.06 5.08
CA LEU A 49 -7.22 8.27 4.99
C LEU A 49 -6.86 9.65 5.56
N LEU A 50 -6.09 9.70 6.64
CA LEU A 50 -5.57 10.95 7.17
C LEU A 50 -4.25 11.31 6.46
N ILE A 51 -4.34 12.22 5.50
CA ILE A 51 -3.17 12.77 4.80
C ILE A 51 -2.43 13.83 5.65
N PRO A 52 -1.19 14.21 5.31
CA PRO A 52 -0.49 15.29 6.00
C PRO A 52 -1.30 16.60 6.00
N ARG A 53 -1.43 17.21 7.19
CA ARG A 53 -2.13 18.47 7.41
C ARG A 53 -1.11 19.53 7.80
N MET A 54 -1.10 20.66 7.11
CA MET A 54 -0.10 21.71 7.32
C MET A 54 -0.63 23.09 6.90
N SER A 55 -0.04 24.17 7.42
CA SER A 55 -0.38 25.53 6.97
C SER A 55 0.12 25.81 5.56
N THR A 56 -0.40 26.87 4.93
CA THR A 56 0.10 27.33 3.62
C THR A 56 1.60 27.60 3.62
N THR A 57 2.13 28.17 4.71
CA THR A 57 3.56 28.44 4.85
C THR A 57 4.36 27.14 4.90
N GLN A 58 3.91 26.14 5.66
CA GLN A 58 4.58 24.84 5.74
C GLN A 58 4.52 24.08 4.40
N ARG A 59 3.38 24.11 3.72
CA ARG A 59 3.22 23.53 2.38
C ARG A 59 4.17 24.16 1.36
N ASN A 60 4.24 25.49 1.32
CA ASN A 60 5.15 26.22 0.43
C ASN A 60 6.63 25.98 0.78
N ALA A 61 6.94 25.52 2.00
CA ALA A 61 8.30 25.20 2.42
C ALA A 61 8.76 23.80 1.97
N ILE A 62 7.86 22.96 1.44
CA ILE A 62 8.22 21.65 0.87
C ILE A 62 9.12 21.91 -0.36
N SER A 63 10.39 21.52 -0.24
CA SER A 63 11.35 21.64 -1.33
C SER A 63 11.09 20.56 -2.38
N THR A 64 11.07 20.95 -3.66
CA THR A 64 10.91 20.05 -4.82
C THR A 64 9.74 19.07 -4.66
N PRO A 65 8.48 19.54 -4.50
CA PRO A 65 7.34 18.64 -4.39
C PRO A 65 7.19 17.82 -5.67
N VAL A 66 7.03 16.50 -5.52
CA VAL A 66 6.75 15.61 -6.65
C VAL A 66 5.33 15.82 -7.16
N VAL A 67 5.10 15.59 -8.45
CA VAL A 67 3.76 15.66 -9.05
C VAL A 67 2.83 14.64 -8.38
N GLY A 68 1.64 15.08 -7.96
CA GLY A 68 0.66 14.24 -7.27
C GLY A 68 0.83 14.15 -5.75
N LEU A 69 1.68 15.00 -5.14
CA LEU A 69 1.81 15.08 -3.69
C LEU A 69 0.54 15.67 -3.04
N LEU A 70 -0.27 14.81 -2.43
CA LEU A 70 -1.51 15.19 -1.76
C LEU A 70 -1.28 15.64 -0.30
N VAL A 71 -1.73 16.84 0.04
CA VAL A 71 -1.74 17.39 1.41
C VAL A 71 -3.02 18.18 1.68
N TYR A 72 -3.37 18.38 2.95
CA TYR A 72 -4.46 19.29 3.35
C TYR A 72 -3.86 20.59 3.90
N ASP A 73 -4.21 21.70 3.26
CA ASP A 73 -3.82 23.04 3.70
C ASP A 73 -4.82 23.54 4.76
N THR A 74 -4.37 23.61 6.02
CA THR A 74 -5.21 24.01 7.16
C THR A 74 -5.46 25.52 7.23
N THR A 75 -4.71 26.33 6.49
CA THR A 75 -4.93 27.78 6.41
C THR A 75 -6.00 28.11 5.38
N LEU A 76 -6.01 27.40 4.25
CA LEU A 76 -6.96 27.61 3.15
C LEU A 76 -8.15 26.65 3.16
N ASP A 77 -8.19 25.74 4.15
CA ASP A 77 -9.20 24.71 4.38
C ASP A 77 -9.53 23.89 3.13
N ARG A 78 -8.49 23.36 2.47
CA ARG A 78 -8.64 22.61 1.22
C ARG A 78 -7.52 21.61 0.97
N PHE A 79 -7.81 20.61 0.14
CA PHE A 79 -6.81 19.71 -0.42
C PHE A 79 -5.93 20.43 -1.46
N TYR A 80 -4.66 20.03 -1.52
CA TYR A 80 -3.68 20.44 -2.52
C TYR A 80 -3.00 19.18 -3.09
N TYR A 81 -2.84 19.09 -4.41
CA TYR A 81 -2.34 17.90 -5.12
C TYR A 81 -1.60 18.27 -6.42
#